data_AF-A0A9D8FTU5-F1
#
_entry.id   AF-A0A9D8FTU5-F1
#
_cell.length_a   1.000
_cell.length_b   1.000
_cell.length_c   1.000
_cell.angle_alpha   90.00
_cell.angle_beta   90.00
_cell.angle_gamma   90.00
#
_symmetry.space_group_name_H-M   'P 1'
#
loop_
_entity.id
_entity.type
_entity.pdbx_description
1 polymer ?
#
loop_
_entity_poly.entity_id
_entity_poly.type
_entity_poly.pdbx_seq_one_letter_code
_entity_poly.pdbx_strand_id
1 'polypeptide(L)'
;MDTVTPTSNRLYFLWDYDLSEADVHRIVREGSPVEKAWVITRILEYAKWEDIWHYLTLEDIRQNLKQLSFRRAGDRELWAYALDRWTLGGS
;
A
#
# COMPACT_ATOMS: atom_id res chain seq x y z
N MET A 1 -5.20 10.42 38.43
CA MET A 1 -4.24 9.43 37.92
C MET A 1 -4.73 9.08 36.54
N ASP A 2 -4.35 9.92 35.60
CA ASP A 2 -4.84 9.93 34.23
C ASP A 2 -3.95 8.98 33.45
N THR A 3 -4.47 7.79 33.18
CA THR A 3 -3.78 6.81 32.32
C THR A 3 -3.90 7.31 30.89
N VAL A 4 -2.89 8.06 30.42
CA VAL A 4 -2.64 8.25 28.99
C VAL A 4 -2.29 6.89 28.40
N THR A 5 -3.28 6.18 27.87
CA THR A 5 -3.05 5.05 26.98
C THR A 5 -2.31 5.60 25.76
N PRO A 6 -1.09 5.14 25.44
CA PRO A 6 -0.50 5.46 24.15
C PRO A 6 -1.45 4.88 23.10
N THR A 7 -2.12 5.75 22.36
CA THR A 7 -2.93 5.37 21.20
C THR A 7 -1.94 4.76 20.23
N SER A 8 -1.80 3.44 20.27
CA SER A 8 -0.91 2.70 19.38
C SER A 8 -1.41 2.97 17.96
N ASN A 9 -0.84 3.96 17.31
CA ASN A 9 -1.21 4.40 15.96
C ASN A 9 -0.65 3.43 14.90
N ARG A 10 -0.51 2.16 15.28
CA ARG A 10 0.02 1.08 14.47
C ARG A 10 -1.07 0.63 13.53
N LEU A 11 -0.82 0.80 12.25
CA LEU A 11 -1.68 0.31 11.20
C LEU A 11 -1.75 -1.22 11.29
N TYR A 12 -2.96 -1.79 11.29
CA TYR A 12 -3.16 -3.23 11.46
C TYR A 12 -2.46 -4.06 10.35
N PHE A 13 -2.26 -3.48 9.17
CA PHE A 13 -1.57 -4.07 8.02
C PHE A 13 -0.03 -3.90 8.07
N LEU A 14 0.48 -3.06 8.98
CA LEU A 14 1.90 -2.82 9.26
C LEU A 14 2.23 -3.08 10.73
N TRP A 15 1.68 -4.14 11.32
CA TRP A 15 1.87 -4.46 12.74
C TRP A 15 3.33 -4.72 13.16
N ASP A 16 4.19 -5.09 12.22
CA ASP A 16 5.61 -5.37 12.44
C ASP A 16 6.49 -4.09 12.44
N TYR A 17 5.92 -2.95 12.01
CA TYR A 17 6.64 -1.69 11.87
C TYR A 17 5.93 -0.57 12.61
N ASP A 18 6.71 0.32 13.24
CA ASP A 18 6.18 1.50 13.93
C ASP A 18 5.98 2.64 12.91
N LEU A 19 5.07 2.43 11.96
CA LEU A 19 4.70 3.43 10.95
C LEU A 19 3.30 3.97 11.22
N SER A 20 3.19 5.29 11.19
CA SER A 20 1.90 5.98 11.21
C SER A 20 1.30 6.08 9.81
N GLU A 21 0.00 6.39 9.73
CA GLU A 21 -0.68 6.75 8.48
C GLU A 21 0.03 7.88 7.71
N ALA A 22 0.47 8.92 8.43
CA ALA A 22 1.19 10.04 7.83
C ALA A 22 2.52 9.59 7.21
N ASP A 23 3.24 8.65 7.84
CA ASP A 23 4.46 8.08 7.30
C ASP A 23 4.20 7.28 6.03
N VAL A 24 3.13 6.49 5.99
CA VAL A 24 2.73 5.73 4.80
C VAL A 24 2.48 6.69 3.63
N HIS A 25 1.67 7.73 3.82
CA HIS A 25 1.42 8.73 2.78
C HIS A 25 2.71 9.43 2.33
N ARG A 26 3.57 9.82 3.27
CA ARG A 26 4.86 10.45 2.97
C ARG A 26 5.75 9.53 2.13
N ILE A 27 5.85 8.25 2.49
CA ILE A 27 6.68 7.28 1.75
C ILE A 27 6.12 7.06 0.34
N VAL A 28 4.81 6.86 0.19
CA VAL A 28 4.17 6.68 -1.13
C VAL A 28 4.44 7.89 -2.04
N ARG A 29 4.38 9.11 -1.49
CA ARG A 29 4.56 10.35 -2.25
C ARG A 29 6.03 10.66 -2.56
N GLU A 30 6.89 10.59 -1.55
CA GLU A 30 8.24 11.19 -1.58
C GLU A 30 9.36 10.18 -1.33
N GLY A 31 9.04 8.94 -0.95
CA GLY A 31 10.01 7.90 -0.64
C GLY A 31 10.85 7.47 -1.86
N SER A 32 11.95 6.79 -1.59
CA SER A 32 12.76 6.16 -2.63
C SER A 32 11.94 5.09 -3.37
N PRO A 33 12.29 4.72 -4.61
CA PRO A 33 11.58 3.67 -5.35
C PRO A 33 11.44 2.35 -4.56
N VAL A 34 12.48 1.98 -3.82
CA VAL A 34 12.49 0.79 -2.95
C VAL A 34 11.51 0.94 -1.77
N GLU A 35 11.50 2.10 -1.11
CA GLU A 35 10.60 2.37 0.03
C GLU A 35 9.14 2.39 -0.42
N LYS A 36 8.85 3.05 -1.56
CA LYS A 36 7.54 3.06 -2.20
C LYS A 36 7.09 1.65 -2.52
N ALA A 37 7.91 0.88 -3.24
CA ALA A 37 7.57 -0.48 -3.63
C ALA A 37 7.29 -1.38 -2.42
N TRP A 38 8.07 -1.22 -1.35
CA TRP A 38 7.87 -1.96 -0.10
C TRP A 38 6.55 -1.59 0.58
N VAL A 39 6.25 -0.30 0.80
CA VAL A 39 5.00 0.14 1.43
C VAL A 39 3.78 -0.25 0.59
N ILE A 40 3.84 -0.05 -0.73
CA ILE A 40 2.76 -0.39 -1.66
C ILE A 40 2.49 -1.90 -1.59
N THR A 41 3.53 -2.74 -1.63
CA THR A 41 3.37 -4.20 -1.50
C THR A 41 2.66 -4.55 -0.20
N ARG A 42 3.04 -3.93 0.92
CA ARG A 42 2.41 -4.18 2.23
C ARG A 42 0.94 -3.80 2.26
N ILE A 43 0.56 -2.66 1.68
CA ILE A 43 -0.84 -2.24 1.60
C ILE A 43 -1.62 -3.26 0.76
N LEU A 44 -1.12 -3.64 -0.42
CA LEU A 44 -1.82 -4.55 -1.32
C LEU A 44 -1.93 -5.99 -0.78
N GLU A 45 -0.99 -6.44 0.06
CA GLU A 45 -1.02 -7.78 0.66
C GLU A 45 -1.88 -7.89 1.92
N TYR A 46 -1.98 -6.82 2.71
CA TYR A 46 -2.52 -6.90 4.08
C TYR A 46 -3.67 -5.94 4.39
N ALA A 47 -3.82 -4.84 3.64
CA ALA A 47 -4.92 -3.93 3.85
C ALA A 47 -6.21 -4.49 3.24
N LYS A 48 -7.35 -4.14 3.83
CA LYS A 48 -8.66 -4.43 3.24
C LYS A 48 -8.83 -3.63 1.96
N TRP A 49 -9.63 -4.15 1.04
CA TRP A 49 -9.90 -3.53 -0.25
C TRP A 49 -10.28 -2.04 -0.17
N GLU A 50 -11.16 -1.68 0.77
CA GLU A 50 -11.63 -0.31 0.97
C GLU A 50 -10.50 0.62 1.45
N ASP A 51 -9.60 0.10 2.27
CA ASP A 51 -8.47 0.85 2.82
C ASP A 51 -7.35 1.05 1.79
N ILE A 52 -7.18 0.15 0.81
CA ILE A 52 -6.15 0.28 -0.24
C ILE A 52 -6.25 1.65 -0.92
N TRP A 53 -7.47 2.06 -1.28
CA TRP A 53 -7.75 3.31 -1.97
C TRP A 53 -7.64 4.55 -1.07
N HIS A 54 -7.57 4.37 0.25
CA HIS A 54 -7.25 5.44 1.17
C HIS A 54 -5.79 5.88 1.03
N TYR A 55 -4.88 4.92 0.80
CA TYR A 55 -3.44 5.17 0.74
C TYR A 55 -2.88 5.29 -0.67
N LEU A 56 -3.49 4.60 -1.64
CA LEU A 56 -2.94 4.42 -2.99
C LEU A 56 -3.91 4.87 -4.07
N THR A 57 -3.34 5.45 -5.13
CA THR A 57 -4.03 5.62 -6.41
C THR A 57 -3.70 4.48 -7.38
N LEU A 58 -4.52 4.32 -8.43
CA LEU A 58 -4.22 3.39 -9.53
C LEU A 58 -2.86 3.70 -10.18
N GLU A 59 -2.51 4.99 -10.27
CA GLU A 59 -1.23 5.42 -10.84
C GLU A 59 -0.06 5.00 -9.95
N ASP A 60 -0.17 5.13 -8.63
CA ASP A 60 0.87 4.68 -7.69
C ASP A 60 1.17 3.19 -7.88
N ILE A 61 0.13 2.37 -7.98
CA ILE A 61 0.28 0.92 -8.19
C ILE A 61 0.93 0.66 -9.55
N ARG A 62 0.44 1.30 -10.62
CA ARG A 62 0.95 1.11 -11.99
C ARG A 62 2.42 1.50 -12.14
N GLN A 63 2.83 2.65 -11.59
CA GLN A 63 4.20 3.15 -11.68
C GLN A 63 5.18 2.23 -10.92
N ASN A 64 4.73 1.64 -9.81
CA ASN A 64 5.57 0.81 -8.97
C ASN A 64 5.44 -0.70 -9.25
N LEU A 65 4.46 -1.15 -10.05
CA LEU A 65 4.12 -2.56 -10.29
C LEU A 65 5.32 -3.45 -10.65
N LYS A 66 6.29 -2.91 -11.40
CA LYS A 66 7.51 -3.65 -11.80
C LYS A 66 8.47 -3.90 -10.63
N GLN A 67 8.43 -3.06 -9.60
CA GLN A 67 9.29 -3.11 -8.42
C GLN A 67 8.59 -3.76 -7.21
N LEU A 68 7.27 -3.96 -7.27
CA LEU A 68 6.53 -4.65 -6.21
C LEU A 68 6.99 -6.10 -6.10
N SER A 69 7.25 -6.51 -4.86
CA SER A 69 7.77 -7.84 -4.53
C SER A 69 6.77 -8.57 -3.64
N PHE A 70 5.69 -9.06 -4.24
CA PHE A 70 4.67 -9.85 -3.57
C PHE A 70 5.22 -11.19 -3.09
N ARG A 71 4.67 -11.72 -1.99
CA ARG A 71 5.01 -13.07 -1.51
C ARG A 71 4.56 -14.16 -2.46
N ARG A 72 3.45 -13.95 -3.18
CA ARG A 72 2.95 -14.88 -4.20
C ARG A 72 3.05 -14.23 -5.57
N ALA A 73 3.67 -14.94 -6.51
CA ALA A 73 3.80 -14.44 -7.88
C ALA A 73 2.44 -14.13 -8.53
N GLY A 74 1.40 -14.91 -8.20
CA GLY A 74 0.04 -14.71 -8.71
C GLY A 74 -0.61 -13.39 -8.31
N ASP A 75 -0.25 -12.80 -7.17
CA ASP A 75 -0.83 -11.51 -6.73
C ASP A 75 -0.40 -10.38 -7.69
N ARG A 76 0.84 -10.42 -8.18
CA ARG A 76 1.31 -9.48 -9.20
C ARG A 76 0.52 -9.59 -10.49
N GLU A 77 0.24 -10.81 -10.94
CA GLU A 77 -0.49 -11.07 -12.19
C GLU A 77 -1.96 -10.62 -12.06
N LEU A 78 -2.58 -10.85 -10.90
CA LEU A 78 -3.93 -10.38 -10.58
C LEU A 78 -4.01 -8.85 -10.61
N TRP A 79 -3.05 -8.16 -9.98
CA TRP A 79 -3.00 -6.69 -10.02
C TRP A 79 -2.71 -6.15 -11.42
N ALA A 80 -1.84 -6.81 -12.20
CA ALA A 80 -1.58 -6.46 -13.59
C ALA A 80 -2.87 -6.57 -14.44
N TYR A 81 -3.63 -7.65 -14.27
CA TYR A 81 -4.90 -7.86 -14.94
C TYR A 81 -5.98 -6.83 -14.51
N ALA A 82 -6.06 -6.52 -13.21
CA ALA A 82 -7.00 -5.52 -12.71
C ALA A 82 -6.70 -4.13 -13.28
N LEU A 83 -5.43 -3.73 -13.33
CA LEU A 83 -5.00 -2.45 -13.91
C LEU A 83 -5.31 -2.36 -15.41
N ASP A 84 -5.14 -3.44 -16.16
CA ASP A 84 -5.51 -3.50 -17.58
C ASP A 84 -7.02 -3.28 -17.76
N ARG A 85 -7.84 -4.00 -16.99
CA ARG A 85 -9.32 -3.87 -17.01
C ARG A 85 -9.80 -2.47 -16.67
N TRP A 86 -9.22 -1.83 -15.66
CA TRP A 86 -9.57 -0.46 -15.29
C TRP A 86 -9.14 0.57 -16.32
N THR A 87 -8.06 0.30 -17.06
CA THR A 87 -7.62 1.18 -18.16
C THR A 87 -8.54 1.06 -19.38
N LEU A 88 -9.05 -0.14 -19.67
CA LEU A 88 -9.92 -0.40 -20.82
C LEU A 88 -11.39 0.00 -20.61
N GLY A 89 -11.87 0.05 -19.37
CA GLY A 89 -13.26 0.39 -19.04
C GLY A 89 -13.54 1.89 -18.82
N GLY A 90 -12.53 2.75 -18.95
CA GLY A 90 -12.60 4.19 -18.63
C GLY A 90 -12.68 5.13 -19.85
N SER A 91 -13.13 4.66 -21.02
CA SER A 91 -13.44 5.50 -22.18
C SER A 91 -14.90 5.94 -22.21
#